data_AF-F2D066-F1
#
_entry.id   AF-F2D066-F1
#
_cell.length_a   1.000
_cell.length_b   1.000
_cell.length_c   1.000
_cell.angle_alpha   90.00
_cell.angle_beta   90.00
_cell.angle_gamma   90.00
#
_symmetry.space_group_name_H-M   'P 1'
#
loop_
_entity.id
_entity.type
_entity.pdbx_description
1 polymer ?
#
loop_
_entity_poly.entity_id
_entity_poly.type
_entity_poly.pdbx_seq_one_letter_code
_entity_poly.pdbx_strand_id
1 'polypeptide(L)'
;MQQSRAWPSLARGIARRLAGRAPSAPISPLRSARGISSGSTCLLARQDGAFGHGGFIDSIRIGGVVIPNDKRVEYALQSIHGIGRARARQILSELNLENKVTKDLSKEEIMALREGIAKYMIEADLRRFKSAAVERLEGIRCYRGIRHADALPVRGQRTKTNGRTRKEKRA
;
A
#
# COMPACT_ATOMS: atom_id res chain seq x y z
N MET A 1 13.25 -23.34 69.69
CA MET A 1 14.48 -22.64 69.28
C MET A 1 14.22 -21.97 67.95
N GLN A 2 14.38 -20.63 67.90
CA GLN A 2 14.72 -19.75 66.76
C GLN A 2 13.89 -19.85 65.44
N GLN A 3 13.45 -18.80 64.75
CA GLN A 3 13.51 -17.34 64.87
C GLN A 3 12.57 -16.73 63.78
N SER A 4 11.86 -15.63 64.13
CA SER A 4 11.45 -14.43 63.32
C SER A 4 10.99 -14.55 61.85
N ARG A 5 9.75 -14.20 61.48
CA ARG A 5 9.16 -12.84 61.27
C ARG A 5 9.92 -11.94 60.28
N ALA A 6 9.29 -11.63 59.14
CA ALA A 6 8.88 -10.26 58.74
C ALA A 6 8.73 -10.13 57.22
N TRP A 7 7.55 -9.73 56.73
CA TRP A 7 7.45 -8.66 55.73
C TRP A 7 6.29 -7.73 56.13
N PRO A 8 6.46 -6.39 56.06
CA PRO A 8 5.58 -5.43 56.70
C PRO A 8 4.49 -4.90 55.76
N SER A 9 3.31 -4.77 56.34
CA SER A 9 2.36 -3.64 56.31
C SER A 9 2.63 -2.39 55.44
N LEU A 10 1.52 -1.98 54.79
CA LEU A 10 1.00 -0.61 54.68
C LEU A 10 1.43 0.32 53.52
N ALA A 11 0.37 0.89 52.94
CA ALA A 11 0.26 2.21 52.31
C ALA A 11 0.70 2.31 50.83
N ARG A 12 -0.26 2.37 49.90
CA ARG A 12 -1.09 3.52 49.47
C ARG A 12 -0.38 4.43 48.45
N GLY A 13 -0.99 4.53 47.27
CA GLY A 13 -0.66 5.51 46.22
C GLY A 13 -1.45 5.20 44.95
N ILE A 14 -2.76 5.48 44.91
CA ILE A 14 -3.38 6.67 44.29
C ILE A 14 -3.56 6.54 42.77
N ALA A 15 -4.83 6.71 42.36
CA ALA A 15 -5.34 7.19 41.08
C ALA A 15 -5.40 6.21 39.88
N ARG A 16 -6.62 5.81 39.49
CA ARG A 16 -7.46 6.35 38.39
C ARG A 16 -7.08 5.74 37.03
N ARG A 17 -7.96 4.88 36.50
CA ARG A 17 -9.09 5.24 35.61
C ARG A 17 -8.58 5.52 34.20
N LEU A 18 -9.07 4.72 33.25
CA LEU A 18 -9.45 5.02 31.86
C LEU A 18 -8.95 3.93 30.90
N ALA A 19 -9.85 2.98 30.58
CA ALA A 19 -10.09 2.55 29.19
C ALA A 19 -11.20 1.49 29.20
N GLY A 20 -12.45 1.95 29.27
CA GLY A 20 -13.55 1.18 28.71
C GLY A 20 -13.33 1.10 27.19
N ARG A 21 -13.18 -0.10 26.67
CA ARG A 21 -13.23 -0.37 25.23
C ARG A 21 -14.57 -1.04 24.97
N ALA A 22 -15.58 -0.22 24.71
CA ALA A 22 -16.84 -0.70 24.15
C ALA A 22 -16.59 -1.23 22.73
N PRO A 23 -17.14 -2.38 22.33
CA PRO A 23 -17.14 -2.81 20.94
C PRO A 23 -18.07 -1.92 20.11
N SER A 24 -17.57 -1.41 18.99
CA SER A 24 -18.30 -0.62 18.02
C SER A 24 -19.46 -1.40 17.39
N ALA A 25 -20.64 -0.78 17.37
CA ALA A 25 -21.86 -1.28 16.76
C ALA A 25 -21.76 -1.43 15.22
N PRO A 26 -22.52 -2.36 14.61
CA PRO A 26 -22.62 -2.47 13.15
C PRO A 26 -23.47 -1.35 12.55
N ILE A 27 -23.05 -0.87 11.37
CA ILE A 27 -23.74 0.16 10.59
C ILE A 27 -24.97 -0.45 9.92
N SER A 28 -26.16 0.08 10.23
CA SER A 28 -27.43 -0.25 9.59
C SER A 28 -27.48 0.24 8.12
N PRO A 29 -28.09 -0.51 7.18
CA PRO A 29 -28.29 -0.04 5.82
C PRO A 29 -29.40 1.02 5.74
N LEU A 30 -29.14 2.06 4.96
CA LEU A 30 -30.10 3.12 4.64
C LEU A 30 -31.29 2.54 3.85
N ARG A 31 -32.46 2.87 4.38
CA ARG A 31 -33.79 2.51 3.94
C ARG A 31 -34.10 3.11 2.56
N SER A 32 -34.51 2.25 1.64
CA SER A 32 -35.14 2.63 0.38
C SER A 32 -36.48 3.32 0.65
N ALA A 33 -36.71 4.47 0.01
CA ALA A 33 -37.97 5.18 0.04
C ALA A 33 -38.46 5.40 -1.41
N ARG A 34 -39.58 4.72 -1.70
CA ARG A 34 -40.74 5.18 -2.50
C ARG A 34 -40.46 5.59 -3.95
N GLY A 35 -40.76 4.66 -4.86
CA GLY A 35 -41.22 4.98 -6.21
C GLY A 35 -42.71 5.33 -6.17
N ILE A 36 -43.06 6.51 -6.71
CA ILE A 36 -44.38 6.81 -7.25
C ILE A 36 -44.17 7.65 -8.52
N SER A 37 -44.82 7.20 -9.59
CA SER A 37 -45.46 7.97 -10.66
C SER A 37 -45.00 7.59 -12.06
N SER A 38 -45.82 6.73 -12.66
CA SER A 38 -46.04 6.63 -14.09
C SER A 38 -46.71 7.91 -14.58
N GLY A 39 -46.05 8.63 -15.47
CA GLY A 39 -46.59 9.82 -16.10
C GLY A 39 -45.89 10.07 -17.43
N SER A 40 -46.54 9.64 -18.50
CA SER A 40 -46.23 9.99 -19.88
C SER A 40 -46.17 11.51 -20.06
N THR A 41 -45.13 12.00 -20.73
CA THR A 41 -45.25 13.17 -21.61
C THR A 41 -44.18 13.10 -22.68
N CYS A 42 -44.68 12.84 -23.88
CA CYS A 42 -44.08 13.13 -25.15
C CYS A 42 -43.89 14.64 -25.35
N LEU A 43 -42.76 15.06 -25.93
CA LEU A 43 -42.67 15.80 -27.20
C LEU A 43 -41.33 16.51 -27.36
N LEU A 44 -40.90 16.53 -28.63
CA LEU A 44 -39.72 17.18 -29.18
C LEU A 44 -39.52 18.62 -28.68
N ALA A 45 -38.26 19.00 -28.42
CA ALA A 45 -37.66 20.19 -29.01
C ALA A 45 -36.13 20.24 -28.81
N ARG A 46 -35.44 20.23 -29.95
CA ARG A 46 -34.28 21.05 -30.33
C ARG A 46 -32.95 20.95 -29.56
N GLN A 47 -31.95 20.52 -30.34
CA GLN A 47 -30.69 21.24 -30.62
C GLN A 47 -30.26 22.24 -29.56
N ASP A 48 -29.19 21.89 -28.83
CA ASP A 48 -28.08 22.81 -28.58
C ASP A 48 -26.81 22.03 -28.22
N GLY A 49 -25.72 22.38 -28.90
CA GLY A 49 -24.36 22.33 -28.38
C GLY A 49 -23.77 20.95 -28.08
N ALA A 50 -22.90 20.49 -28.97
CA ALA A 50 -21.76 19.66 -28.60
C ALA A 50 -20.90 20.39 -27.55
N PHE A 51 -21.28 20.30 -26.27
CA PHE A 51 -20.46 20.74 -25.17
C PHE A 51 -19.37 19.69 -24.98
N GLY A 52 -18.15 20.08 -25.36
CA GLY A 52 -16.97 19.25 -25.33
C GLY A 52 -16.88 18.45 -24.05
N HIS A 53 -16.68 17.14 -24.20
CA HIS A 53 -16.16 16.30 -23.14
C HIS A 53 -14.80 16.86 -22.73
N GLY A 54 -14.81 17.80 -21.78
CA GLY A 54 -13.65 18.12 -20.97
C GLY A 54 -13.29 16.84 -20.26
N GLY A 55 -12.32 16.11 -20.82
CA GLY A 55 -11.87 14.83 -20.32
C GLY A 55 -11.58 14.95 -18.84
N PHE A 56 -12.41 14.30 -18.02
CA PHE A 56 -12.02 13.93 -16.67
C PHE A 56 -10.66 13.25 -16.80
N ILE A 57 -9.65 13.67 -16.03
CA ILE A 57 -8.30 13.12 -16.14
C ILE A 57 -8.35 11.64 -15.74
N ASP A 58 -8.53 10.79 -16.76
CA ASP A 58 -8.62 9.35 -16.64
C ASP A 58 -7.24 8.80 -16.33
N SER A 59 -7.00 8.54 -15.04
CA SER A 59 -5.90 7.73 -14.52
C SER A 59 -4.48 8.20 -14.91
N ILE A 60 -3.76 8.79 -13.96
CA ILE A 60 -2.34 9.11 -14.16
C ILE A 60 -1.55 7.78 -14.22
N ARG A 61 -1.05 7.45 -15.41
CA ARG A 61 -0.10 6.33 -15.62
C ARG A 61 1.32 6.87 -15.65
N ILE A 62 2.16 6.32 -14.78
CA ILE A 62 3.59 6.64 -14.70
C ILE A 62 4.35 5.33 -14.57
N GLY A 63 5.36 5.12 -15.42
CA GLY A 63 6.23 3.94 -15.35
C GLY A 63 5.55 2.60 -15.67
N GLY A 64 4.42 2.62 -16.38
CA GLY A 64 3.69 1.39 -16.76
C GLY A 64 2.61 0.96 -15.77
N VAL A 65 2.48 1.62 -14.61
CA VAL A 65 1.43 1.34 -13.62
C VAL A 65 0.52 2.55 -13.40
N VAL A 66 -0.74 2.24 -13.11
CA VAL A 66 -1.78 3.19 -12.77
C VAL A 66 -1.57 3.68 -11.34
N ILE A 67 -1.39 5.00 -11.17
CA ILE A 67 -1.26 5.63 -9.86
C ILE A 67 -2.65 5.85 -9.26
N PRO A 68 -2.86 5.61 -7.95
CA PRO A 68 -4.09 5.98 -7.27
C PRO A 68 -4.22 7.51 -7.15
N ASN A 69 -5.33 8.04 -7.63
CA ASN A 69 -5.57 9.48 -7.69
C ASN A 69 -5.88 10.10 -6.32
N ASP A 70 -6.47 9.35 -5.37
CA ASP A 70 -6.97 9.91 -4.10
C ASP A 70 -5.92 10.06 -2.99
N LYS A 71 -4.66 9.72 -3.26
CA LYS A 71 -3.58 9.73 -2.25
C LYS A 71 -2.69 10.96 -2.39
N ARG A 72 -1.90 11.25 -1.36
CA ARG A 72 -0.78 12.20 -1.48
C ARG A 72 0.32 11.61 -2.36
N VAL A 73 1.06 12.46 -3.07
CA VAL A 73 2.07 12.03 -4.05
C VAL A 73 3.09 11.05 -3.45
N GLU A 74 3.60 11.31 -2.24
CA GLU A 74 4.56 10.42 -1.55
C GLU A 74 4.07 8.96 -1.44
N TYR A 75 2.79 8.76 -1.14
CA TYR A 75 2.19 7.43 -0.99
C TYR A 75 1.70 6.87 -2.31
N ALA A 76 1.29 7.74 -3.24
CA ALA A 76 0.86 7.35 -4.57
C ALA A 76 2.03 6.73 -5.36
N LEU A 77 3.24 7.28 -5.23
CA LEU A 77 4.45 6.75 -5.85
C LEU A 77 4.85 5.34 -5.33
N GLN A 78 4.49 5.01 -4.09
CA GLN A 78 4.80 3.70 -3.48
C GLN A 78 4.00 2.54 -4.11
N SER A 79 2.97 2.85 -4.90
CA SER A 79 2.26 1.83 -5.68
C SER A 79 3.14 1.19 -6.76
N ILE A 80 4.19 1.88 -7.21
CA ILE A 80 5.15 1.38 -8.20
C ILE A 80 6.13 0.42 -7.52
N HIS A 81 6.22 -0.83 -7.99
CA HIS A 81 7.16 -1.79 -7.42
C HIS A 81 8.61 -1.37 -7.71
N GLY A 82 9.34 -1.06 -6.64
CA GLY A 82 10.70 -0.53 -6.72
C GLY A 82 10.84 0.83 -6.06
N ILE A 83 9.74 1.56 -5.86
CA ILE A 83 9.72 2.84 -5.14
C ILE A 83 9.22 2.58 -3.73
N GLY A 84 10.10 2.79 -2.75
CA GLY A 84 9.75 2.78 -1.33
C GLY A 84 9.66 4.18 -0.75
N ARG A 85 9.42 4.27 0.57
CA ARG A 85 9.32 5.56 1.30
C ARG A 85 10.55 6.47 1.09
N ALA A 86 11.74 5.90 1.16
CA ALA A 86 12.99 6.64 0.99
C ALA A 86 13.11 7.27 -0.41
N ARG A 87 12.91 6.45 -1.45
CA ARG A 87 12.98 6.90 -2.85
C ARG A 87 11.90 7.91 -3.20
N ALA A 88 10.68 7.71 -2.70
CA ALA A 88 9.58 8.65 -2.92
C ALA A 88 9.91 10.04 -2.37
N ARG A 89 10.44 10.13 -1.15
CA ARG A 89 10.88 11.41 -0.55
C ARG A 89 12.03 12.03 -1.32
N GLN A 90 13.01 11.22 -1.71
CA GLN A 90 14.15 11.69 -2.48
C GLN A 90 13.72 12.31 -3.82
N ILE A 91 12.83 11.65 -4.57
CA ILE A 91 12.31 12.17 -5.84
C ILE A 91 11.57 13.50 -5.64
N LEU A 92 10.75 13.60 -4.58
CA LEU A 92 10.05 14.84 -4.26
C LEU A 92 11.01 15.99 -3.90
N SER A 93 12.07 15.69 -3.13
CA SER A 93 13.10 16.66 -2.80
C SER A 93 13.94 17.09 -4.02
N GLU A 94 14.27 16.16 -4.91
CA GLU A 94 15.02 16.45 -6.15
C GLU A 94 14.24 17.35 -7.10
N LEU A 95 12.91 17.14 -7.20
CA LEU A 95 12.03 17.92 -8.07
C LEU A 95 11.48 19.18 -7.37
N ASN A 96 11.82 19.41 -6.09
CA ASN A 96 11.26 20.47 -5.24
C ASN A 96 9.72 20.53 -5.29
N LEU A 97 9.06 19.37 -5.32
CA LEU A 97 7.60 19.28 -5.35
C LEU A 97 7.02 19.20 -3.95
N GLU A 98 5.97 19.98 -3.71
CA GLU A 98 5.21 19.92 -2.47
C GLU A 98 4.32 18.68 -2.41
N ASN A 99 4.01 18.25 -1.19
CA ASN A 99 3.28 17.02 -0.91
C ASN A 99 1.75 17.24 -1.09
N LYS A 100 1.34 17.48 -2.34
CA LYS A 100 -0.05 17.69 -2.77
C LYS A 100 -0.82 16.36 -2.91
N VAL A 101 -2.11 16.45 -3.23
CA VAL A 101 -2.91 15.30 -3.66
C VAL A 101 -2.64 15.03 -5.14
N THR A 102 -2.59 13.76 -5.55
CA THR A 102 -2.28 13.37 -6.94
C THR A 102 -3.24 13.97 -7.98
N LYS A 103 -4.49 14.25 -7.60
CA LYS A 103 -5.50 14.90 -8.48
C LYS A 103 -5.12 16.32 -8.89
N ASP A 104 -4.40 17.02 -8.03
CA ASP A 104 -4.12 18.44 -8.18
C ASP A 104 -2.78 18.70 -8.87
N LEU A 105 -2.14 17.64 -9.38
CA LEU A 105 -0.86 17.74 -10.07
C LEU A 105 -1.01 18.41 -11.44
N SER A 106 -0.12 19.36 -11.72
CA SER A 106 -0.05 19.98 -13.04
C SER A 106 0.53 19.00 -14.06
N LYS A 107 0.27 19.25 -15.35
CA LYS A 107 0.83 18.43 -16.44
C LYS A 107 2.36 18.46 -16.45
N GLU A 108 2.95 19.60 -16.10
CA GLU A 108 4.41 19.79 -16.00
C GLU A 108 5.01 18.98 -14.85
N GLU A 109 4.37 19.01 -13.68
CA GLU A 109 4.78 18.21 -12.52
C GLU A 109 4.73 16.70 -12.85
N ILE A 110 3.71 16.25 -13.60
CA ILE A 110 3.60 14.86 -14.05
C ILE A 110 4.74 14.47 -15.00
N MET A 111 5.14 15.36 -15.91
CA MET A 111 6.29 15.13 -16.80
C MET A 111 7.59 15.04 -16.02
N ALA A 112 7.82 15.97 -15.09
CA ALA A 112 8.99 15.95 -14.22
C ALA A 112 9.07 14.67 -13.37
N LEU A 113 7.92 14.20 -12.84
CA LEU A 113 7.85 12.94 -12.10
C LEU A 113 8.20 11.73 -12.99
N ARG A 114 7.75 11.72 -14.25
CA ARG A 114 8.11 10.65 -15.20
C ARG A 114 9.62 10.58 -15.42
N GLU A 115 10.27 11.73 -15.62
CA GLU A 115 11.71 11.82 -15.81
C GLU A 115 12.49 11.43 -14.55
N GLY A 116 12.04 11.86 -13.37
CA GLY A 116 12.64 11.49 -12.08
C GLY A 116 12.55 9.99 -11.81
N ILE A 117 11.44 9.36 -12.18
CA ILE A 117 11.20 7.93 -11.98
C ILE A 117 11.98 7.07 -12.99
N ALA A 118 12.11 7.52 -14.24
CA ALA A 118 12.82 6.78 -15.30
C ALA A 118 14.30 6.48 -14.97
N LYS A 119 14.92 7.24 -14.06
CA LYS A 119 16.30 7.01 -13.59
C LYS A 119 16.45 5.73 -12.77
N TYR A 120 15.36 5.22 -12.19
CA TYR A 120 15.38 4.05 -11.32
C TYR A 120 14.94 2.80 -12.07
N MET A 121 15.47 1.63 -11.66
CA MET A 121 14.95 0.34 -12.13
C MET A 121 13.56 0.10 -11.53
N ILE A 122 12.58 -0.21 -12.38
CA ILE A 122 11.16 -0.35 -12.01
C ILE A 122 10.66 -1.76 -12.34
N GLU A 123 9.65 -2.23 -11.60
CA GLU A 123 8.79 -3.37 -11.90
C GLU A 123 9.43 -4.54 -12.65
N ALA A 124 9.27 -4.58 -13.97
CA ALA A 124 9.72 -5.68 -14.82
C ALA A 124 11.23 -5.89 -14.69
N ASP A 125 12.01 -4.83 -14.67
CA ASP A 125 13.46 -4.90 -14.58
C ASP A 125 13.90 -5.39 -13.21
N LEU A 126 13.28 -4.89 -12.14
CA LEU A 126 13.56 -5.37 -10.79
C LEU A 126 13.12 -6.82 -10.57
N ARG A 127 12.02 -7.25 -11.19
CA ARG A 127 11.55 -8.64 -11.13
C ARG A 127 12.51 -9.56 -11.88
N ARG A 128 12.87 -9.20 -13.12
CA ARG A 128 13.85 -9.95 -13.93
C ARG A 128 15.21 -10.02 -13.23
N PHE A 129 15.70 -8.92 -12.69
CA PHE A 129 16.96 -8.89 -11.95
C PHE A 129 16.95 -9.81 -10.73
N LYS A 130 15.86 -9.80 -9.94
CA LYS A 130 15.70 -10.70 -8.79
C LYS A 130 15.61 -12.16 -9.21
N SER A 131 14.83 -12.48 -10.24
CA SER A 131 14.70 -13.85 -10.76
C SER A 131 16.03 -14.37 -11.28
N ALA A 132 16.71 -13.59 -12.13
CA ALA A 132 18.02 -13.94 -12.66
C ALA A 132 19.06 -14.18 -11.56
N ALA A 133 19.02 -13.38 -10.48
CA ALA A 133 19.90 -13.59 -9.32
C ALA A 133 19.59 -14.91 -8.58
N VAL A 134 18.33 -15.32 -8.50
CA VAL A 134 17.92 -16.60 -7.87
C VAL A 134 18.29 -17.77 -8.77
N GLU A 135 17.96 -17.70 -10.07
CA GLU A 135 18.31 -18.72 -11.07
C GLU A 135 19.82 -18.95 -11.12
N ARG A 136 20.63 -17.88 -11.04
CA ARG A 136 22.08 -17.99 -10.93
C ARG A 136 22.52 -18.77 -9.69
N LEU A 137 21.91 -18.52 -8.52
CA LEU A 137 22.27 -19.23 -7.29
C LEU A 137 21.90 -20.72 -7.36
N GLU A 138 20.76 -21.03 -7.99
CA GLU A 138 20.29 -22.40 -8.23
C GLU A 138 21.21 -23.15 -9.21
N GLY A 139 21.63 -22.49 -10.30
CA GLY A 139 22.58 -23.05 -11.27
C GLY A 139 23.95 -23.37 -10.67
N ILE A 140 24.46 -22.53 -9.77
CA ILE A 140 25.73 -22.76 -9.06
C ILE A 140 25.63 -23.93 -8.05
N ARG A 141 24.42 -24.30 -7.60
CA ARG A 141 24.17 -25.33 -6.56
C ARG A 141 24.87 -25.07 -5.21
N CYS A 142 25.08 -23.80 -4.87
CA CYS A 142 25.52 -23.41 -3.53
C CYS A 142 24.43 -23.72 -2.48
N TYR A 143 24.78 -23.75 -1.18
CA TYR A 143 23.81 -23.99 -0.08
C TYR A 143 22.55 -23.10 -0.19
N ARG A 144 22.73 -21.82 -0.52
CA ARG A 144 21.61 -20.89 -0.72
C ARG A 144 20.73 -21.27 -1.92
N GLY A 145 21.34 -21.69 -3.02
CA GLY A 145 20.65 -22.15 -4.23
C GLY A 145 19.79 -23.39 -3.97
N ILE A 146 20.37 -24.40 -3.31
CA ILE A 146 19.64 -25.62 -2.91
C ILE A 146 18.42 -25.25 -2.05
N ARG A 147 18.60 -24.36 -1.08
CA ARG A 147 17.50 -23.89 -0.21
C ARG A 147 16.46 -23.06 -0.96
N HIS A 148 16.85 -22.32 -2.00
CA HIS A 148 15.92 -21.61 -2.88
C HIS A 148 15.06 -22.60 -3.68
N ALA A 149 15.67 -23.63 -4.27
CA ALA A 149 14.99 -24.71 -4.99
C ALA A 149 14.06 -25.54 -4.08
N ASP A 150 14.47 -25.81 -2.84
CA ASP A 150 13.69 -26.54 -1.85
C ASP A 150 12.57 -25.70 -1.19
N ALA A 151 12.46 -24.41 -1.55
CA ALA A 151 11.54 -23.46 -0.92
C ALA A 151 11.70 -23.39 0.62
N LEU A 152 12.94 -23.41 1.10
CA LEU A 152 13.29 -23.27 2.52
C LEU A 152 13.93 -21.89 2.79
N PRO A 153 13.88 -21.38 4.04
CA PRO A 153 14.53 -20.13 4.39
C PRO A 153 16.06 -20.23 4.28
N VAL A 154 16.66 -19.21 3.67
CA VAL A 154 18.08 -19.17 3.28
C VAL A 154 19.00 -18.49 4.31
N ARG A 155 18.44 -17.76 5.29
CA ARG A 155 19.19 -16.93 6.26
C ARG A 155 19.53 -17.68 7.57
N GLY A 156 19.74 -18.99 7.51
CA GLY A 156 20.06 -19.80 8.71
C GLY A 156 18.91 -19.98 9.71
N GLN A 157 17.68 -19.71 9.30
CA GLN A 157 16.51 -19.91 10.15
C GLN A 157 16.22 -21.39 10.36
N ARG A 158 15.80 -21.78 11.58
CA ARG A 158 15.40 -23.15 11.92
C ARG A 158 14.14 -23.54 11.15
N THR A 159 14.15 -24.70 10.49
CA THR A 159 13.05 -25.17 9.60
C THR A 159 12.16 -26.24 10.20
N LYS A 160 12.45 -26.70 11.43
CA LYS A 160 11.68 -27.73 12.12
C LYS A 160 10.30 -27.22 12.55
N THR A 161 10.25 -26.06 13.20
CA THR A 161 9.02 -25.48 13.77
C THR A 161 8.44 -24.36 12.92
N ASN A 162 9.29 -23.40 12.51
CA ASN A 162 8.88 -22.19 11.80
C ASN A 162 9.29 -22.24 10.32
N GLY A 163 8.58 -21.49 9.46
CA GLY A 163 8.88 -21.41 8.02
C GLY A 163 7.67 -21.47 7.08
N ARG A 164 6.44 -21.41 7.63
CA ARG A 164 5.18 -21.45 6.88
C ARG A 164 5.16 -20.56 5.64
N THR A 165 5.42 -19.26 5.79
CA THR A 165 5.41 -18.27 4.70
C THR A 165 6.29 -18.61 3.48
N ARG A 166 7.38 -19.38 3.68
CA ARG A 166 8.25 -19.81 2.57
C ARG A 166 7.85 -21.19 2.03
N LYS A 167 7.50 -22.13 2.92
CA LYS A 167 7.10 -23.50 2.57
C LYS A 167 5.76 -23.55 1.83
N GLU A 168 4.79 -22.72 2.24
CA GLU A 168 3.44 -22.67 1.67
C GLU A 168 3.41 -22.26 0.19
N LYS A 169 4.44 -21.57 -0.30
CA LYS A 169 4.50 -21.12 -1.70
C LYS A 169 4.65 -22.24 -2.74
N ARG A 170 4.87 -23.48 -2.29
CA ARG A 170 5.01 -24.67 -3.14
C ARG A 170 3.82 -25.63 -3.00
N ALA A 171 2.97 -25.44 -2.00
CA ALA A 171 1.80 -26.28 -1.74
C ALA A 171 0.61 -25.87 -2.62
#